data_AF-A0A558AS52-F1
#
_entry.id   AF-A0A558AS52-F1
#
_cell.length_a   1.000
_cell.length_b   1.000
_cell.length_c   1.000
_cell.angle_alpha   90.00
_cell.angle_beta   90.00
_cell.angle_gamma   90.00
#
_symmetry.space_group_name_H-M   'P 1'
#
loop_
_entity.id
_entity.type
_entity.pdbx_description
1 polymer ?
#
loop_
_entity_poly.entity_id
_entity_poly.type
_entity_poly.pdbx_seq_one_letter_code
_entity_poly.pdbx_strand_id
1 'polypeptide(L)'
;MKNPSKVLLVFAGMFGVIGAVMGAHMAGSGGYAFRPVHTHVLVVGWLTLFSWAVFYKVFSIKNTLLTKIHVWTSIVGTTGLTAGMYLHMVSQIEMPDIVTLIIYIGGGVAVLISFILFFAQTLIYKPENN
;
A
#
# COMPACT_ATOMS: atom_id res chain seq x y z
N MET A 1 12.11 11.13 -8.09
CA MET A 1 10.88 11.85 -7.68
C MET A 1 11.25 12.87 -6.62
N LYS A 2 10.68 14.07 -6.53
CA LYS A 2 11.25 15.12 -5.65
C LYS A 2 11.38 14.71 -4.17
N ASN A 3 10.41 13.97 -3.61
CA ASN A 3 10.49 13.47 -2.24
C ASN A 3 9.72 12.14 -2.07
N PRO A 4 10.40 10.98 -2.09
CA PRO A 4 9.75 9.67 -1.94
C PRO A 4 9.04 9.50 -0.60
N SER A 5 9.70 9.92 0.49
CA SER A 5 9.15 9.83 1.85
C SER A 5 7.84 10.61 2.00
N LYS A 6 7.79 11.87 1.54
CA LYS A 6 6.58 12.69 1.63
C LYS A 6 5.40 12.08 0.89
N VAL A 7 5.63 11.54 -0.31
CA VAL A 7 4.56 10.96 -1.12
C VAL A 7 3.99 9.72 -0.41
N LEU A 8 4.84 8.80 0.02
CA LEU A 8 4.41 7.60 0.75
C LEU A 8 3.69 7.97 2.06
N LEU A 9 4.16 8.99 2.78
CA LEU A 9 3.55 9.44 4.04
C LEU A 9 2.13 9.97 3.83
N VAL A 10 1.88 10.72 2.75
CA VAL A 10 0.54 11.22 2.42
C VAL A 10 -0.40 10.05 2.12
N PHE A 11 0.02 9.08 1.30
CA PHE A 11 -0.79 7.90 1.00
C PHE A 11 -1.03 7.04 2.25
N ALA A 12 -0.02 6.85 3.09
CA ALA A 12 -0.17 6.16 4.36
C ALA A 12 -1.23 6.82 5.25
N GLY A 13 -1.21 8.16 5.36
CA GLY A 13 -2.22 8.92 6.09
C GLY A 13 -3.63 8.71 5.51
N MET A 14 -3.78 8.73 4.18
CA MET A 14 -5.06 8.45 3.51
C MET A 14 -5.58 7.05 3.86
N PHE A 15 -4.77 6.01 3.71
CA PHE A 15 -5.15 4.64 4.08
C PHE A 15 -5.43 4.50 5.58
N GLY A 16 -4.72 5.24 6.44
CA GLY A 16 -4.94 5.25 7.87
C GLY A 16 -6.33 5.77 8.23
N VAL A 17 -6.74 6.89 7.62
CA VAL A 17 -8.09 7.44 7.81
C VAL A 17 -9.16 6.47 7.29
N ILE A 18 -9.00 5.95 6.06
CA ILE A 18 -9.96 5.01 5.47
C ILE A 18 -10.09 3.75 6.35
N GLY A 19 -8.96 3.18 6.77
CA GLY A 19 -8.92 1.99 7.59
C GLY A 19 -9.56 2.19 8.97
N ALA A 20 -9.30 3.33 9.62
CA ALA A 20 -9.91 3.66 10.91
C ALA A 20 -11.44 3.79 10.80
N VAL A 21 -11.94 4.47 9.76
CA VAL A 21 -13.38 4.59 9.49
C VAL A 21 -14.02 3.22 9.26
N MET A 22 -13.39 2.36 8.45
CA MET A 22 -13.87 0.99 8.22
C MET A 22 -13.91 0.18 9.53
N GLY A 23 -12.89 0.30 10.38
CA GLY A 23 -12.83 -0.37 11.68
C GLY A 23 -13.96 0.07 12.61
N ALA A 24 -14.19 1.38 12.70
CA ALA A 24 -15.29 1.95 13.48
C ALA A 24 -16.66 1.46 12.96
N HIS A 25 -16.86 1.42 11.64
CA HIS A 25 -18.09 0.92 11.03
C HIS A 25 -18.35 -0.56 11.34
N MET A 26 -17.32 -1.42 11.24
CA MET A 26 -17.45 -2.84 11.60
C MET A 26 -17.76 -3.02 13.09
N ALA A 27 -17.11 -2.24 13.97
CA ALA A 27 -17.36 -2.29 15.41
C ALA A 27 -18.80 -1.86 15.74
N GLY A 28 -19.31 -0.81 15.10
CA GLY A 28 -20.67 -0.30 15.34
C GLY A 28 -21.77 -1.16 14.72
N SER A 29 -21.51 -1.83 13.58
CA SER A 29 -22.50 -2.69 12.91
C SER A 29 -22.51 -4.14 13.40
N GLY A 30 -21.45 -4.59 14.09
CA GLY A 30 -21.23 -6.01 14.40
C GLY A 30 -20.99 -6.89 13.17
N GLY A 31 -20.90 -6.28 11.97
CA GLY A 31 -20.73 -6.97 10.70
C GLY A 31 -19.27 -7.18 10.33
N TYR A 32 -18.96 -8.35 9.77
CA TYR A 32 -17.59 -8.76 9.45
C TYR A 32 -17.27 -8.84 7.95
N ALA A 33 -18.19 -8.39 7.09
CA ALA A 33 -18.02 -8.40 5.64
C ALA A 33 -16.76 -7.61 5.18
N PHE A 34 -16.44 -6.52 5.88
CA PHE A 34 -15.28 -5.68 5.55
C PHE A 34 -13.96 -6.16 6.17
N ARG A 35 -13.95 -7.20 7.01
CA ARG A 35 -12.74 -7.67 7.70
C ARG A 35 -11.53 -7.84 6.78
N PRO A 36 -11.61 -8.59 5.66
CA PRO A 36 -10.43 -8.81 4.82
C PRO A 36 -9.94 -7.50 4.19
N VAL A 37 -10.84 -6.62 3.75
CA VAL A 37 -10.48 -5.33 3.15
C VAL A 37 -9.86 -4.38 4.19
N HIS A 38 -10.49 -4.25 5.36
CA HIS A 38 -10.01 -3.40 6.46
C HIS A 38 -8.59 -3.73 6.88
N THR A 39 -8.29 -5.02 7.08
CA THR A 39 -6.95 -5.46 7.49
C THR A 39 -5.91 -5.09 6.44
N HIS A 40 -6.19 -5.27 5.15
CA HIS A 40 -5.24 -4.91 4.09
C HIS A 40 -5.08 -3.39 3.95
N VAL A 41 -6.16 -2.62 4.15
CA VAL A 41 -6.10 -1.15 4.18
C VAL A 41 -5.19 -0.65 5.30
N LEU A 42 -5.31 -1.18 6.53
CA LEU A 42 -4.44 -0.74 7.63
C LEU A 42 -3.03 -1.33 7.56
N VAL A 43 -2.85 -2.60 7.22
CA VAL A 43 -1.53 -3.25 7.25
C VAL A 43 -0.71 -2.92 6.01
N VAL A 44 -1.25 -3.17 4.81
CA VAL A 44 -0.53 -2.99 3.54
C VAL A 44 -0.65 -1.53 3.07
N GLY A 45 -1.79 -0.89 3.29
CA GLY A 45 -1.97 0.54 3.00
C GLY A 45 -1.26 1.43 4.02
N TRP A 46 -1.77 1.54 5.24
CA TRP A 46 -1.23 2.49 6.23
C TRP A 46 0.16 2.10 6.74
N LEU A 47 0.28 0.95 7.41
CA LEU A 47 1.49 0.60 8.16
C LEU A 47 2.71 0.38 7.26
N THR A 48 2.54 -0.34 6.14
CA THR A 48 3.62 -0.62 5.20
C THR A 48 4.10 0.65 4.51
N LEU A 49 3.19 1.48 3.96
CA LEU A 49 3.59 2.73 3.30
C LEU A 49 4.21 3.73 4.29
N PHE A 50 3.71 3.79 5.53
CA PHE A 50 4.30 4.61 6.59
C PHE A 50 5.72 4.13 6.90
N SER A 51 5.92 2.83 7.05
CA SER A 51 7.24 2.23 7.31
C SER A 51 8.23 2.54 6.19
N TRP A 52 7.80 2.46 4.92
CA TRP A 52 8.65 2.85 3.80
C TRP A 52 8.90 4.36 3.72
N ALA A 53 7.92 5.20 4.10
CA ALA A 53 8.13 6.64 4.21
C ALA A 53 9.23 6.97 5.25
N VAL A 54 9.21 6.29 6.39
CA VAL A 54 10.24 6.38 7.43
C VAL A 54 11.58 5.85 6.92
N PHE A 55 11.58 4.71 6.21
CA PHE A 55 12.79 4.16 5.60
C PHE A 55 13.49 5.17 4.70
N TYR A 56 12.77 5.79 3.77
CA TYR A 56 13.34 6.82 2.89
C TYR A 56 13.76 8.10 3.62
N LYS A 57 13.20 8.38 4.81
CA LYS A 57 13.56 9.55 5.62
C LYS A 57 14.80 9.32 6.47
N VAL A 58 14.91 8.15 7.09
CA VAL A 58 15.94 7.82 8.08
C VAL A 58 17.22 7.31 7.44
N PHE A 59 17.10 6.46 6.42
CA PHE A 59 18.26 5.83 5.78
C PHE A 59 18.81 6.64 4.59
N SER A 60 18.31 7.87 4.36
CA SER A 60 18.80 8.80 3.33
C SER A 60 19.06 8.16 1.95
N ILE A 61 18.20 7.23 1.54
CA ILE A 61 18.39 6.43 0.33
C ILE A 61 18.44 7.34 -0.90
N LYS A 62 19.45 7.13 -1.76
CA LYS A 62 19.62 7.89 -3.00
C LYS A 62 18.39 7.74 -3.90
N ASN A 63 17.92 8.88 -4.41
CA ASN A 63 16.76 8.98 -5.29
C ASN A 63 17.07 8.51 -6.71
N THR A 64 17.14 7.19 -6.88
CA THR A 64 17.43 6.51 -8.14
C THR A 64 16.16 6.13 -8.90
N LEU A 65 16.29 5.56 -10.11
CA LEU A 65 15.18 4.95 -10.81
C LEU A 65 14.51 3.84 -9.98
N LEU A 66 15.31 3.02 -9.29
CA LEU A 66 14.83 1.95 -8.40
C LEU A 66 13.90 2.49 -7.31
N THR A 67 14.26 3.62 -6.68
CA THR A 67 13.42 4.33 -5.70
C THR A 67 12.07 4.74 -6.31
N LYS A 68 12.09 5.31 -7.53
CA LYS A 68 10.86 5.75 -8.19
C LYS A 68 9.94 4.56 -8.50
N ILE A 69 10.49 3.47 -9.00
CA ILE A 69 9.73 2.26 -9.33
C ILE A 69 9.12 1.69 -8.04
N HIS A 70 9.92 1.51 -6.98
CA HIS A 70 9.45 1.01 -5.69
C HIS A 70 8.29 1.85 -5.15
N VAL A 71 8.39 3.18 -5.14
CA VAL A 71 7.30 4.03 -4.63
C VAL A 71 6.03 3.92 -5.48
N TRP A 72 6.15 3.92 -6.81
CA TRP A 72 4.98 3.82 -7.67
C TRP A 72 4.31 2.45 -7.61
N THR A 73 5.08 1.37 -7.60
CA THR A 73 4.52 0.02 -7.42
C THR A 73 3.86 -0.11 -6.05
N SER A 74 4.39 0.57 -5.03
CA SER A 74 3.81 0.57 -3.68
C SER A 74 2.45 1.25 -3.68
N ILE A 75 2.35 2.44 -4.28
CA ILE A 75 1.10 3.22 -4.31
C ILE A 75 0.04 2.55 -5.19
N VAL A 76 0.41 2.18 -6.41
CA VAL A 76 -0.50 1.53 -7.35
C VAL A 76 -0.90 0.15 -6.83
N GLY A 77 0.05 -0.60 -6.28
CA GLY A 77 -0.21 -1.93 -5.73
C GLY A 77 -1.14 -1.89 -4.53
N THR A 78 -0.86 -1.06 -3.52
CA THR A 78 -1.71 -0.96 -2.32
C THR A 78 -3.12 -0.46 -2.65
N THR A 79 -3.22 0.53 -3.54
CA THR A 79 -4.53 1.05 -4.00
C THR A 79 -5.29 0.02 -4.80
N GLY A 80 -4.65 -0.62 -5.79
CA GLY A 80 -5.26 -1.67 -6.61
C GLY A 80 -5.68 -2.89 -5.79
N LEU A 81 -4.83 -3.34 -4.87
CA LEU A 81 -5.11 -4.48 -3.99
C LEU A 81 -6.35 -4.20 -3.14
N THR A 82 -6.35 -3.08 -2.41
CA THR A 82 -7.43 -2.76 -1.46
C THR A 82 -8.73 -2.39 -2.15
N ALA A 83 -8.68 -1.59 -3.22
CA ALA A 83 -9.87 -1.27 -4.02
C ALA A 83 -10.41 -2.49 -4.76
N GLY A 84 -9.52 -3.32 -5.31
CA GLY A 84 -9.90 -4.58 -5.98
C GLY A 84 -10.54 -5.57 -5.02
N MET A 85 -10.01 -5.73 -3.80
CA MET A 85 -10.65 -6.53 -2.75
C MET A 85 -12.04 -6.02 -2.42
N TYR A 86 -12.21 -4.71 -2.25
CA TYR A 86 -13.53 -4.12 -2.01
C TYR A 86 -14.49 -4.41 -3.17
N LEU A 87 -14.07 -4.14 -4.41
CA LEU A 87 -14.88 -4.35 -5.61
C LEU A 87 -15.26 -5.82 -5.83
N HIS A 88 -14.33 -6.74 -5.55
CA HIS A 88 -14.52 -8.15 -5.82
C HIS A 88 -15.27 -8.89 -4.69
N MET A 89 -15.14 -8.46 -3.43
CA MET A 89 -15.63 -9.21 -2.28
C MET A 89 -16.81 -8.56 -1.54
N VAL A 90 -17.00 -7.25 -1.68
CA VAL A 90 -17.94 -6.50 -0.81
C VAL A 90 -18.90 -5.61 -1.60
N SER A 91 -18.38 -4.98 -2.65
CA SER A 91 -19.14 -4.05 -3.49
C SER A 91 -20.39 -4.69 -4.09
N GLN A 92 -21.47 -3.91 -4.15
CA GLN A 92 -22.69 -4.27 -4.86
C GLN A 92 -22.73 -3.68 -6.28
N ILE A 93 -21.61 -3.08 -6.72
CA ILE A 93 -21.47 -2.53 -8.07
C ILE A 93 -21.30 -3.70 -9.04
N GLU A 94 -22.21 -3.80 -10.02
CA GLU A 94 -22.12 -4.79 -11.09
C GLU A 94 -20.96 -4.43 -12.03
N MET A 95 -19.87 -5.20 -11.93
CA MET A 95 -18.73 -5.14 -12.83
C MET A 95 -18.40 -6.55 -13.30
N PRO A 96 -17.85 -6.74 -14.52
CA PRO A 96 -17.39 -8.06 -14.94
C PRO A 96 -16.34 -8.62 -13.98
N ASP A 97 -16.49 -9.86 -13.54
CA ASP A 97 -15.59 -10.52 -12.58
C ASP A 97 -14.13 -10.45 -12.98
N ILE A 98 -13.84 -10.57 -14.28
CA ILE A 98 -12.48 -10.49 -14.80
C ILE A 98 -11.84 -9.12 -14.53
N VAL A 99 -12.61 -8.03 -14.56
CA VAL A 99 -12.11 -6.68 -14.31
C VAL A 99 -11.77 -6.50 -12.83
N THR A 100 -12.67 -6.91 -11.93
CA THR A 100 -12.42 -6.79 -10.48
C THR A 100 -11.27 -7.69 -10.04
N LEU A 101 -11.15 -8.89 -10.63
CA LEU A 101 -10.05 -9.81 -10.38
C LEU A 101 -8.70 -9.27 -10.88
N ILE A 102 -8.65 -8.65 -12.06
CA ILE A 102 -7.41 -8.01 -12.58
C ILE A 102 -6.95 -6.89 -11.65
N ILE A 103 -7.87 -6.05 -11.16
CA ILE A 103 -7.53 -4.96 -10.24
C ILE A 103 -7.00 -5.53 -8.92
N TYR A 104 -7.69 -6.52 -8.35
CA TYR A 104 -7.30 -7.18 -7.11
C TYR A 104 -5.93 -7.86 -7.21
N ILE A 105 -5.79 -8.82 -8.13
CA ILE A 105 -4.58 -9.63 -8.27
C ILE A 105 -3.44 -8.80 -8.85
N GLY A 106 -3.69 -7.94 -9.83
CA GLY A 106 -2.70 -7.03 -10.38
C GLY A 106 -2.15 -6.06 -9.32
N GLY A 107 -3.03 -5.56 -8.45
CA GLY A 107 -2.62 -4.78 -7.28
C GLY A 107 -1.73 -5.59 -6.33
N GLY A 108 -2.13 -6.82 -5.99
CA GLY A 108 -1.32 -7.72 -5.16
C GLY A 108 0.07 -8.02 -5.73
N VAL A 109 0.16 -8.27 -7.04
CA VAL A 109 1.45 -8.46 -7.73
C VAL A 109 2.31 -7.20 -7.69
N ALA A 110 1.73 -6.02 -7.88
CA ALA A 110 2.47 -4.76 -7.76
C ALA A 110 2.99 -4.51 -6.32
N VAL A 111 2.23 -4.88 -5.29
CA VAL A 111 2.73 -4.87 -3.90
C VAL A 111 3.89 -5.83 -3.72
N LEU A 112 3.79 -7.06 -4.25
CA LEU A 112 4.87 -8.05 -4.17
C LEU A 112 6.16 -7.53 -4.82
N ILE A 113 6.05 -6.93 -6.01
CA ILE A 113 7.17 -6.28 -6.68
C ILE A 113 7.77 -5.19 -5.77
N SER A 114 6.93 -4.41 -5.08
CA SER A 114 7.40 -3.38 -4.16
C SER A 114 8.24 -3.94 -3.01
N PHE A 115 7.82 -5.06 -2.41
CA PHE A 115 8.62 -5.74 -1.39
C PHE A 115 9.96 -6.25 -1.92
N ILE A 116 9.99 -6.81 -3.14
CA ILE A 116 11.23 -7.25 -3.79
C ILE A 116 12.17 -6.05 -4.00
N LEU A 117 11.64 -4.92 -4.49
CA LEU A 117 12.44 -3.71 -4.71
C LEU A 117 12.92 -3.11 -3.39
N PHE A 118 12.08 -3.10 -2.35
CA PHE A 118 12.47 -2.69 -1.00
C PHE A 118 13.64 -3.55 -0.49
N PHE A 119 13.52 -4.88 -0.59
CA PHE A 119 14.59 -5.79 -0.19
C PHE A 119 15.89 -5.55 -0.99
N ALA A 120 15.79 -5.33 -2.31
CA ALA A 120 16.95 -4.95 -3.11
C ALA A 120 17.59 -3.64 -2.62
N GLN A 121 16.79 -2.65 -2.22
CA GLN A 121 17.30 -1.41 -1.65
C GLN A 121 17.98 -1.61 -0.29
N THR A 122 17.50 -2.54 0.55
CA THR A 122 18.19 -2.84 1.82
C THR A 122 19.56 -3.46 1.62
N LEU A 123 19.76 -4.22 0.54
CA LEU A 123 21.06 -4.81 0.18
C LEU A 123 22.04 -3.77 -0.40
N ILE A 124 21.52 -2.79 -1.15
CA ILE A 124 22.35 -1.75 -1.81
C ILE A 124 22.69 -0.61 -0.84
N TYR A 125 21.89 -0.44 0.21
CA TYR A 125 22.10 0.60 1.21
C TYR A 125 23.50 0.51 1.81
N LYS A 126 24.22 1.63 1.79
CA LYS A 126 25.48 1.81 2.48
C LYS A 126 25.27 2.94 3.47
N PRO A 127 25.41 2.70 4.80
CA PRO A 127 25.37 3.78 5.76
C PRO A 127 26.46 4.79 5.42
N GLU A 128 26.15 6.08 5.57
CA GLU A 128 27.21 7.09 5.56
C GLU A 128 28.15 6.75 6.73
N ASN A 129 29.44 6.56 6.44
CA ASN A 129 30.44 6.36 7.49
C ASN A 129 30.45 7.65 8.33
N ASN A 130 29.94 7.57 9.55
CA ASN A 130 30.14 8.60 10.57
C ASN A 130 31.59 8.58 11.06
#